data_AF-A0A3E2VGE9-F1
#
_entry.id   AF-A0A3E2VGE9-F1
#
_cell.length_a   1.000
_cell.length_b   1.000
_cell.length_c   1.000
_cell.angle_alpha   90.00
_cell.angle_beta   90.00
_cell.angle_gamma   90.00
#
_symmetry.space_group_name_H-M   'P 1'
#
loop_
_entity.id
_entity.type
_entity.pdbx_description
1 polymer ?
#
loop_
_entity_poly.entity_id
_entity_poly.type
_entity_poly.pdbx_seq_one_letter_code
_entity_poly.pdbx_strand_id
1 'polypeptide(L)' 'MDPNETVCFCNDVTRGMIKDAIAAGAKTLEDVQEATGAGTACGGCLDDIQAIIDELAE' A
#
# COMPACT_ATOMS: atom_id res chain seq x y z
N MET A 1 -10.80 -5.61 7.90
CA MET A 1 -9.61 -4.83 8.29
C MET A 1 -9.96 -3.36 8.43
N ASP A 2 -9.25 -2.64 9.28
CA ASP A 2 -9.43 -1.20 9.50
C ASP A 2 -8.73 -0.39 8.39
N PRO A 3 -9.40 0.59 7.74
CA PRO A 3 -8.78 1.40 6.69
C PRO A 3 -7.82 2.48 7.22
N ASN A 4 -7.89 2.83 8.51
CA ASN A 4 -7.01 3.84 9.11
C ASN A 4 -5.73 3.24 9.70
N GLU A 5 -5.58 1.91 9.65
CA GLU A 5 -4.35 1.21 10.02
C GLU A 5 -3.17 1.74 9.19
N THR A 6 -2.18 2.32 9.86
CA THR A 6 -0.93 2.76 9.23
C THR A 6 -0.12 1.54 8.81
N VAL A 7 0.15 1.44 7.51
CA VAL A 7 0.98 0.38 6.90
C VAL A 7 2.41 0.90 6.72
N CYS A 8 2.59 2.12 6.24
CA CYS A 8 3.91 2.75 6.11
C CYS A 8 4.09 3.89 7.12
N PHE A 9 4.83 3.64 8.20
CA PHE A 9 5.12 4.68 9.21
C PHE A 9 6.07 5.78 8.72
N CYS A 10 6.91 5.52 7.70
CA CYS A 10 7.83 6.53 7.18
C CYS A 10 7.11 7.64 6.39
N ASN A 11 6.05 7.26 5.67
CA ASN A 11 5.32 8.16 4.77
C ASN A 11 3.86 8.36 5.20
N ASP A 12 3.52 7.93 6.44
CA ASP A 12 2.18 8.02 7.03
C ASP A 12 1.07 7.44 6.12
N VAL A 13 1.36 6.33 5.43
CA VAL A 13 0.42 5.71 4.49
C VAL A 13 -0.42 4.66 5.22
N THR A 14 -1.73 4.79 5.10
CA THR A 14 -2.70 3.85 5.68
C THR A 14 -3.12 2.77 4.70
N ARG A 15 -3.72 1.69 5.23
CA ARG A 15 -4.33 0.63 4.42
C ARG A 15 -5.36 1.20 3.45
N GLY A 16 -6.20 2.14 3.90
CA GLY A 16 -7.21 2.81 3.08
C GLY A 16 -6.61 3.50 1.88
N MET A 17 -5.50 4.22 2.06
CA MET A 17 -4.79 4.89 0.95
C MET A 17 -4.25 3.88 -0.09
N ILE A 18 -3.74 2.73 0.36
CA ILE A 18 -3.30 1.65 -0.54
C ILE A 18 -4.50 1.06 -1.30
N LYS A 19 -5.64 0.85 -0.62
CA LYS A 19 -6.88 0.37 -1.27
C LYS A 19 -7.39 1.36 -2.32
N ASP A 20 -7.35 2.65 -2.01
CA ASP A 20 -7.76 3.71 -2.94
C ASP A 20 -6.85 3.74 -4.18
N ALA A 21 -5.53 3.56 -4.01
CA ALA A 21 -4.60 3.44 -5.13
C ALA A 21 -4.90 2.22 -6.01
N ILE A 22 -5.21 1.06 -5.41
CA ILE A 22 -5.60 -0.16 -6.13
C ILE A 22 -6.92 0.06 -6.87
N ALA A 23 -7.92 0.68 -6.22
CA ALA A 23 -9.19 1.02 -6.85
C ALA A 23 -9.03 2.02 -8.02
N ALA A 24 -8.02 2.89 -7.96
CA ALA A 24 -7.64 3.79 -9.04
C ALA A 24 -6.84 3.11 -10.18
N GLY A 25 -6.43 1.85 -10.01
CA GLY A 25 -5.81 1.03 -11.05
C GLY A 25 -4.40 0.53 -10.75
N ALA A 26 -3.84 0.78 -9.56
CA ALA A 26 -2.57 0.20 -9.15
C ALA A 26 -2.69 -1.33 -9.04
N LYS A 27 -1.79 -2.08 -9.67
CA LYS A 27 -1.82 -3.56 -9.69
C LYS A 27 -0.54 -4.22 -9.20
N THR A 28 0.51 -3.43 -9.06
CA THR A 28 1.83 -3.90 -8.64
C THR A 28 2.30 -3.11 -7.43
N LEU A 29 3.29 -3.66 -6.74
CA LEU A 29 3.96 -2.95 -5.64
C LEU A 29 4.46 -1.59 -6.14
N GLU A 30 5.13 -1.56 -7.29
CA GLU A 30 5.65 -0.34 -7.92
C GLU A 30 4.54 0.70 -8.13
N ASP A 31 3.38 0.31 -8.69
CA ASP A 31 2.24 1.24 -8.87
C ASP A 31 1.76 1.83 -7.54
N VAL A 32 1.70 1.03 -6.47
CA VAL A 32 1.33 1.49 -5.13
C VAL A 32 2.38 2.42 -4.55
N GLN A 33 3.67 2.13 -4.76
CA GLN A 33 4.77 2.99 -4.33
C GLN A 33 4.71 4.35 -5.05
N GLU A 34 4.44 4.38 -6.35
CA GLU A 34 4.27 5.61 -7.12
C GLU A 34 3.04 6.41 -6.68
N ALA A 35 1.92 5.73 -6.42
CA ALA A 35 0.67 6.40 -6.04
C ALA A 35 0.66 6.94 -4.60
N THR A 36 1.31 6.24 -3.66
CA THR A 36 1.19 6.53 -2.22
C THR A 36 2.51 6.93 -1.55
N GLY A 37 3.65 6.66 -2.19
CA GLY A 37 4.98 6.79 -1.58
C GLY A 37 5.32 5.67 -0.59
N ALA A 38 4.44 4.73 -0.27
CA ALA A 38 4.72 3.65 0.67
C ALA A 38 5.94 2.81 0.23
N GLY A 39 6.70 2.26 1.17
CA GLY A 39 7.84 1.38 0.84
C GLY A 39 9.08 2.07 0.23
N THR A 40 9.04 3.36 -0.08
CA THR A 40 10.16 4.08 -0.74
C THR A 40 11.28 4.56 0.20
N ALA A 41 11.05 4.51 1.52
CA ALA A 41 11.99 5.04 2.52
C ALA A 41 12.86 3.94 3.18
N CYS A 42 12.26 3.10 4.04
CA CYS A 42 12.99 2.05 4.78
C CYS A 42 12.72 0.62 4.27
N GLY A 43 11.71 0.44 3.42
CA GLY A 43 11.30 -0.87 2.90
C GLY A 43 10.59 -1.80 3.89
N GLY A 44 10.43 -1.42 5.16
CA GLY A 44 9.89 -2.31 6.20
C GLY A 44 8.41 -2.71 6.05
N CYS A 45 7.67 -2.06 5.15
CA CYS A 45 6.25 -2.32 4.88
C CYS A 45 6.01 -3.00 3.51
N LEU A 46 7.06 -3.38 2.78
CA LEU A 46 6.92 -3.93 1.42
C LEU A 46 6.12 -5.24 1.42
N ASP A 47 6.39 -6.13 2.38
CA ASP A 47 5.66 -7.40 2.53
C ASP A 47 4.17 -7.17 2.86
N ASP A 48 3.86 -6.20 3.73
CA ASP A 48 2.49 -5.83 4.08
C ASP A 48 1.73 -5.24 2.88
N ILE A 49 2.39 -4.38 2.09
CA ILE A 49 1.80 -3.81 0.87
C ILE A 49 1.52 -4.92 -0.14
N GLN A 50 2.46 -5.84 -0.36
CA GLN A 50 2.26 -6.96 -1.28
C GLN A 50 1.08 -7.84 -0.85
N ALA A 51 0.96 -8.16 0.44
CA ALA A 51 -0.17 -8.91 0.96
C ALA A 51 -1.52 -8.21 0.72
N ILE A 52 -1.58 -6.87 0.83
CA ILE A 52 -2.80 -6.10 0.53
C ILE A 52 -3.15 -6.14 -0.95
N ILE A 53 -2.14 -6.07 -1.83
CA ILE A 53 -2.35 -6.18 -3.29
C ILE A 53 -2.89 -7.56 -3.63
N ASP A 54 -2.27 -8.62 -3.12
CA ASP A 54 -2.67 -10.00 -3.38
C ASP A 54 -4.10 -10.28 -2.87
N GLU A 55 -4.46 -9.78 -1.69
CA GLU A 55 -5.83 -9.89 -1.11
C GLU A 55 -6.90 -9.26 -2.01
N LEU A 56 -6.56 -8.22 -2.77
CA LEU A 56 -7.51 -7.45 -3.58
C LEU A 56 -7.47 -7.79 -5.08
N ALA A 57 -6.53 -8.63 -5.50
CA ALA A 57 -6.42 -9.10 -6.89
C ALA A 57 -7.31 -10.32 -7.20
N GLU A 58 -7.93 -10.93 -6.18
CA GLU A 58 -8.85 -12.09 -6.29
C GLU A 58 -10.34 -11.71 -6.39
#